data_AF-A0A087UIP1-F1
#
_entry.id   AF-A0A087UIP1-F1
#
_cell.length_a   1.000
_cell.length_b   1.000
_cell.length_c   1.000
_cell.angle_alpha   90.00
_cell.angle_beta   90.00
_cell.angle_gamma   90.00
#
_symmetry.space_group_name_H-M   'P 1'
#
loop_
_entity.id
_entity.type
_entity.pdbx_description
1 polymer ?
#
loop_
_entity_poly.entity_id
_entity_poly.type
_entity_poly.pdbx_seq_one_letter_code
_entity_poly.pdbx_strand_id
1 'polypeptide(L)'
;MPLPLQEYFKVIQDHFMNRQVIQEVEELIAHRSVQFRVVQKRLLTKLKDSTPTPLNNLDTLLEATHRQIMSVTETMDRHIKALESSSCALSCATNLILLLVKLSVDMSKDEWAFLCACFSPSVDSDSLQGWEEKVNVSLIYLLKHCLGKGNHETKFPDAQLDPIKDISKLKKHI
;
A
#
# COMPACT_ATOMS: atom_id res chain seq x y z
N MET A 1 -22.15 -21.70 8.70
CA MET A 1 -22.48 -20.33 8.26
C MET A 1 -21.48 -19.97 7.18
N PRO A 2 -21.90 -19.49 5.99
CA PRO A 2 -20.94 -19.12 4.94
C PRO A 2 -20.10 -17.91 5.38
N LEU A 3 -18.81 -17.91 5.04
CA LEU A 3 -17.91 -16.79 5.33
C LEU A 3 -18.23 -15.61 4.40
N PRO A 4 -18.27 -14.36 4.91
CA PRO A 4 -18.55 -13.16 4.13
C PRO A 4 -17.31 -12.70 3.32
N LEU A 5 -16.86 -13.54 2.39
CA LEU A 5 -15.63 -13.31 1.63
C LEU A 5 -15.75 -12.15 0.64
N GLN A 6 -16.95 -11.89 0.10
CA GLN A 6 -17.14 -10.80 -0.86
C GLN A 6 -16.90 -9.43 -0.21
N GLU A 7 -17.47 -9.23 0.97
CA GLU A 7 -17.29 -8.02 1.77
C GLU A 7 -15.83 -7.89 2.21
N TYR A 8 -15.22 -8.99 2.64
CA TYR A 8 -13.81 -9.01 3.03
C TYR A 8 -12.88 -8.61 1.86
N PHE A 9 -13.11 -9.16 0.67
CA PHE A 9 -12.34 -8.82 -0.53
C PHE A 9 -12.51 -7.38 -0.98
N LYS A 10 -13.66 -6.76 -0.69
CA LYS A 10 -13.86 -5.33 -0.94
C LYS A 10 -13.00 -4.49 0.00
N VAL A 11 -12.95 -4.82 1.29
CA VAL A 11 -12.10 -4.11 2.26
C VAL A 11 -10.62 -4.24 1.91
N ILE A 12 -10.16 -5.42 1.49
CA ILE A 12 -8.78 -5.61 1.00
C ILE A 12 -8.52 -4.74 -0.23
N GLN A 13 -9.47 -4.70 -1.19
CA GLN A 13 -9.33 -3.89 -2.40
C GLN A 13 -9.21 -2.40 -2.07
N ASP A 14 -10.05 -1.88 -1.17
CA ASP A 14 -10.05 -0.47 -0.78
C ASP A 14 -8.72 -0.08 -0.12
N HIS A 15 -8.19 -0.93 0.78
CA HIS A 15 -6.88 -0.73 1.40
C HIS A 15 -5.74 -0.73 0.35
N PHE A 16 -5.71 -1.75 -0.53
CA PHE A 16 -4.70 -1.87 -1.56
C PHE A 16 -4.70 -0.67 -2.52
N MET A 17 -5.87 -0.21 -2.95
CA MET A 17 -5.99 0.95 -3.83
C MET A 17 -5.47 2.23 -3.19
N ASN A 18 -5.73 2.46 -1.90
CA ASN A 18 -5.17 3.63 -1.20
C ASN A 18 -3.64 3.59 -1.19
N ARG A 19 -3.03 2.41 -0.96
CA ARG A 19 -1.58 2.25 -1.03
C ARG A 19 -1.02 2.55 -2.42
N GLN A 20 -1.67 2.06 -3.48
CA GLN A 20 -1.25 2.33 -4.86
C GLN A 20 -1.29 3.81 -5.19
N VAL A 21 -2.38 4.49 -4.82
CA VAL A 21 -2.50 5.94 -5.08
C VAL A 21 -1.46 6.74 -4.29
N ILE A 22 -1.19 6.37 -3.03
CA ILE A 22 -0.12 7.00 -2.23
C ILE A 22 1.23 6.89 -2.94
N GLN A 23 1.56 5.70 -3.45
CA GLN A 23 2.82 5.48 -4.17
C GLN A 23 2.90 6.32 -5.46
N GLU A 24 1.82 6.37 -6.25
CA GLU A 24 1.76 7.20 -7.47
C GLU A 24 1.88 8.69 -7.16
N VAL A 25 1.22 9.15 -6.09
CA VAL A 25 1.27 10.55 -5.63
C VAL A 25 2.66 10.91 -5.12
N GLU A 26 3.33 10.01 -4.39
CA GLU A 26 4.70 10.21 -3.91
C GLU A 26 5.68 10.41 -5.08
N GLU A 27 5.60 9.57 -6.12
CA GLU A 27 6.39 9.72 -7.34
C GLU A 27 6.11 11.06 -8.04
N LEU A 28 4.83 11.48 -8.08
CA LEU A 28 4.42 12.75 -8.65
C LEU A 28 4.97 13.95 -7.85
N ILE A 29 4.93 13.90 -6.52
CA ILE A 29 5.52 14.93 -5.64
C ILE A 29 7.02 15.02 -5.90
N ALA A 30 7.72 13.90 -5.98
CA ALA A 30 9.16 13.88 -6.26
C ALA A 30 9.47 14.57 -7.59
N HIS A 31 8.73 14.24 -8.64
CA HIS A 31 8.89 14.86 -9.96
C HIS A 31 8.59 16.36 -9.95
N ARG A 32 7.48 16.79 -9.34
CA ARG A 32 7.08 18.21 -9.24
C ARG A 32 8.07 19.03 -8.41
N SER A 33 8.60 18.45 -7.34
CA SER A 33 9.61 19.08 -6.49
C SER A 33 10.91 19.38 -7.25
N VAL A 34 11.33 18.46 -8.12
CA VAL A 34 12.48 18.69 -9.02
C VAL A 34 12.19 19.83 -10.00
N GLN A 35 11.01 19.84 -10.63
CA GLN A 35 10.61 20.91 -11.56
C GLN A 35 10.62 22.28 -10.86
N PHE A 36 10.01 22.38 -9.68
CA PHE A 36 9.97 23.60 -8.88
C PHE A 36 11.38 24.11 -8.55
N ARG A 37 12.28 23.22 -8.14
CA ARG A 37 13.68 23.56 -7.85
C ARG A 37 14.44 24.08 -9.07
N VAL A 38 14.16 23.55 -10.26
CA VAL A 38 14.75 24.03 -11.53
C VAL A 38 14.27 25.45 -11.83
N VAL A 39 12.96 25.72 -11.66
CA VAL A 39 12.40 27.06 -11.86
C VAL A 39 13.02 28.06 -10.88
N GLN A 40 13.10 27.71 -9.59
CA GLN A 40 13.75 28.54 -8.57
C GLN A 40 15.21 28.87 -8.91
N LYS A 41 16.01 27.87 -9.31
CA LYS A 41 17.42 28.09 -9.71
C LYS A 41 17.53 29.03 -10.92
N ARG A 42 16.67 28.89 -11.92
CA ARG A 42 16.63 29.77 -13.10
C ARG A 42 16.26 31.21 -12.71
N LEU A 43 15.27 31.37 -11.83
CA LEU A 43 14.86 32.68 -11.31
C LEU A 43 16.01 33.37 -10.56
N LEU A 44 16.68 32.65 -9.65
CA LEU A 44 17.83 33.18 -8.90
C LEU A 44 18.99 33.60 -9.82
N THR A 45 19.26 32.83 -10.86
CA THR A 45 20.31 33.17 -11.84
C THR A 45 19.97 34.47 -12.57
N LYS A 46 18.73 34.62 -13.04
CA LYS A 46 18.28 35.84 -13.72
C LYS A 46 18.22 37.07 -12.81
N LEU A 47 17.88 36.89 -11.53
CA LEU A 47 17.91 37.99 -10.56
C LEU A 47 19.34 38.48 -10.26
N LYS A 48 20.34 37.61 -10.44
CA LYS A 48 21.75 37.95 -10.27
C LYS A 48 22.34 38.67 -11.49
N ASP A 49 21.78 38.45 -12.69
CA ASP A 49 22.21 39.12 -13.91
C ASP A 49 21.81 40.60 -13.88
N SER A 50 22.78 41.50 -14.13
CA SER A 50 22.56 42.96 -14.11
C SER A 50 21.77 43.50 -15.31
N THR A 51 21.38 42.66 -16.26
CA THR A 51 20.66 43.04 -17.48
C THR A 51 19.14 42.87 -17.33
N PRO A 52 18.33 43.91 -17.60
CA PRO A 52 16.88 43.88 -17.39
C PRO A 52 16.20 43.00 -18.45
N THR A 53 16.05 41.72 -18.15
CA THR A 53 15.26 40.79 -18.99
C THR A 53 13.93 40.52 -18.29
N PRO A 54 12.78 40.51 -18.99
CA PRO A 54 11.48 40.31 -18.37
C PRO A 54 11.39 38.96 -17.64
N LEU A 55 11.01 39.01 -16.35
CA LEU A 55 10.88 37.85 -15.44
C LEU A 55 9.48 37.23 -15.43
N ASN A 56 8.48 37.93 -15.99
CA ASN A 56 7.05 37.59 -15.89
C ASN A 56 6.71 36.11 -16.17
N ASN A 57 7.37 35.50 -17.15
CA ASN A 57 7.09 34.11 -17.53
C ASN A 57 7.61 33.10 -16.49
N LEU A 58 8.70 33.42 -15.78
CA LEU A 58 9.24 32.57 -14.73
C LEU A 58 8.46 32.70 -13.43
N ASP A 59 7.99 33.90 -13.10
CA ASP A 59 7.14 34.14 -11.92
C ASP A 59 5.81 33.40 -12.07
N THR A 60 5.17 33.52 -13.25
CA THR A 60 3.96 32.76 -13.59
C THR A 60 4.17 31.24 -13.48
N LEU A 61 5.30 30.74 -13.99
CA LEU A 61 5.64 29.32 -13.94
C LEU A 61 5.92 28.83 -12.51
N LEU A 62 6.56 29.67 -11.68
CA LEU A 62 6.82 29.37 -10.27
C LEU A 62 5.50 29.27 -9.50
N GLU A 63 4.58 30.21 -9.70
CA GLU A 63 3.27 30.18 -9.06
C GLU A 63 2.43 28.96 -9.51
N ALA A 64 2.49 28.60 -10.79
CA ALA A 64 1.81 27.42 -11.31
C ALA A 64 2.37 26.13 -10.71
N THR A 65 3.70 25.98 -10.66
CA THR A 65 4.35 24.79 -10.08
C THR A 65 4.16 24.68 -8.57
N HIS A 66 4.12 25.81 -7.86
CA HIS A 66 3.75 25.84 -6.43
C HIS A 66 2.32 25.36 -6.20
N ARG A 67 1.34 25.89 -6.94
CA ARG A 67 -0.07 25.46 -6.84
C ARG A 67 -0.24 23.97 -7.15
N GLN A 68 0.50 23.45 -8.13
CA GLN A 68 0.50 22.02 -8.44
C GLN A 68 1.03 21.18 -7.28
N ILE A 69 2.16 21.57 -6.65
CA ILE A 69 2.69 20.86 -5.48
C ILE A 69 1.65 20.86 -4.35
N MET A 70 1.05 22.00 -4.03
CA MET A 70 0.02 22.09 -2.99
C MET A 70 -1.16 21.14 -3.26
N SER A 71 -1.68 21.13 -4.49
CA SER A 71 -2.81 20.27 -4.86
C SER A 71 -2.46 18.77 -4.78
N VAL A 72 -1.23 18.39 -5.15
CA VAL A 72 -0.76 17.00 -5.06
C VAL A 72 -0.56 16.60 -3.60
N THR A 73 0.01 17.46 -2.75
CA THR A 73 0.17 17.20 -1.31
C THR A 73 -1.18 17.07 -0.60
N GLU A 74 -2.16 17.91 -0.91
CA GLU A 74 -3.52 17.77 -0.38
C GLU A 74 -4.16 16.43 -0.78
N THR A 75 -3.82 15.92 -1.97
CA THR A 75 -4.27 14.61 -2.44
C THR A 75 -3.61 13.49 -1.65
N MET A 76 -2.30 13.59 -1.40
CA MET A 76 -1.56 12.68 -0.54
C MET A 76 -2.20 12.59 0.86
N ASP A 77 -2.46 13.72 1.50
CA ASP A 77 -3.05 13.78 2.84
C ASP A 77 -4.42 13.09 2.91
N ARG A 78 -5.24 13.23 1.86
CA ARG A 78 -6.55 12.54 1.79
C ARG A 78 -6.36 11.03 1.73
N HIS A 79 -5.42 10.53 0.93
CA HIS A 79 -5.19 9.10 0.80
C HIS A 79 -4.48 8.49 2.01
N ILE A 80 -3.58 9.21 2.69
CA ILE A 80 -3.00 8.76 3.97
C ILE A 80 -4.10 8.53 5.00
N LYS A 81 -5.02 9.49 5.18
CA LYS A 81 -6.16 9.33 6.10
C LYS A 81 -7.10 8.20 5.68
N ALA A 82 -7.34 8.04 4.38
CA ALA A 82 -8.12 6.92 3.86
C ALA A 82 -7.42 5.57 4.09
N LEU A 83 -6.09 5.53 4.02
CA LEU A 83 -5.29 4.34 4.31
C LEU A 83 -5.39 3.96 5.78
N GLU A 84 -5.29 4.91 6.72
CA GLU A 84 -5.49 4.64 8.15
C GLU A 84 -6.87 4.04 8.44
N SER A 85 -7.91 4.64 7.86
CA SER A 85 -9.29 4.16 8.00
C SER A 85 -9.48 2.75 7.41
N SER A 86 -8.97 2.53 6.18
CA SER A 86 -9.05 1.22 5.53
C SER A 86 -8.17 0.16 6.21
N SER A 87 -7.05 0.53 6.84
CA SER A 87 -6.20 -0.37 7.64
C SER A 87 -6.94 -0.84 8.89
N CYS A 88 -7.62 0.08 9.59
CA CYS A 88 -8.46 -0.27 10.74
C CYS A 88 -9.64 -1.17 10.32
N ALA A 89 -10.31 -0.83 9.21
CA ALA A 89 -11.38 -1.65 8.66
C ALA A 89 -10.91 -3.06 8.29
N LEU A 90 -9.74 -3.16 7.64
CA LEU A 90 -9.14 -4.43 7.26
C LEU A 90 -8.72 -5.25 8.47
N SER A 91 -8.16 -4.62 9.50
CA SER A 91 -7.85 -5.28 10.77
C SER A 91 -9.10 -5.89 11.40
N CYS A 92 -10.18 -5.10 11.50
CA CYS A 92 -11.46 -5.57 12.04
C CYS A 92 -12.04 -6.73 11.20
N ALA A 93 -12.03 -6.58 9.87
CA ALA A 93 -12.58 -7.58 8.96
C ALA A 93 -11.77 -8.89 9.02
N THR A 94 -10.43 -8.81 9.06
CA THR A 94 -9.54 -9.96 9.21
C THR A 94 -9.80 -10.69 10.52
N ASN A 95 -9.93 -9.97 11.64
CA ASN A 95 -10.28 -10.55 12.93
C ASN A 95 -11.64 -11.25 12.91
N LEU A 96 -12.64 -10.65 12.26
CA LEU A 96 -13.96 -11.25 12.11
C LEU A 96 -13.91 -12.54 11.30
N ILE A 97 -13.22 -12.54 10.15
CA ILE A 97 -13.05 -13.75 9.32
C ILE A 97 -12.35 -14.85 10.11
N LEU A 98 -11.25 -14.52 10.80
CA LEU A 98 -10.54 -15.48 11.65
C LEU A 98 -11.47 -16.06 12.73
N LEU A 99 -12.26 -15.22 13.41
CA LEU A 99 -13.20 -15.68 14.42
C LEU A 99 -14.26 -16.62 13.84
N LEU A 100 -14.81 -16.30 12.68
CA LEU A 100 -15.79 -17.16 12.00
C LEU A 100 -15.16 -18.51 11.60
N VAL A 101 -13.92 -18.51 11.12
CA VAL A 101 -13.17 -19.73 10.82
C VAL A 101 -13.03 -20.59 12.07
N LYS A 102 -12.59 -19.99 13.19
CA LYS A 102 -12.44 -20.68 14.49
C LYS A 102 -13.72 -21.34 14.99
N LEU A 103 -14.86 -20.70 14.75
CA LEU A 103 -16.17 -21.22 15.15
C LEU A 103 -16.68 -22.30 14.20
N SER A 104 -16.20 -22.31 12.95
CA SER A 104 -16.64 -23.25 11.91
C SER A 104 -15.81 -24.52 11.82
N VAL A 105 -14.54 -24.46 12.24
CA VAL A 105 -13.59 -25.57 12.18
C VAL A 105 -13.02 -25.78 13.57
N ASP A 106 -13.07 -27.02 14.06
CA ASP A 106 -12.39 -27.38 15.29
C ASP A 106 -10.87 -27.36 15.04
N MET A 107 -10.18 -26.47 15.74
CA MET A 107 -8.74 -26.23 15.56
C MET A 107 -8.05 -26.24 16.92
N SER A 108 -6.87 -26.83 16.97
CA SER A 108 -5.99 -26.73 18.13
C SER A 108 -5.51 -25.30 18.37
N LYS A 109 -5.01 -25.02 19.58
CA LYS A 109 -4.46 -23.70 19.91
C LYS A 109 -3.27 -23.32 19.03
N ASP A 110 -2.46 -24.30 18.63
CA ASP A 110 -1.26 -24.08 17.82
C ASP A 110 -1.61 -23.78 16.36
N GLU A 111 -2.57 -24.52 15.77
CA GLU A 111 -3.09 -24.24 14.42
C GLU A 111 -3.77 -22.86 14.37
N TRP A 112 -4.49 -22.49 15.43
CA TRP A 112 -5.08 -21.16 15.54
C TRP A 112 -4.04 -20.06 15.58
N ALA A 113 -3.00 -20.20 16.42
CA ALA A 113 -1.92 -19.23 16.52
C ALA A 113 -1.17 -19.09 15.18
N PHE A 114 -0.94 -20.20 14.48
CA PHE A 114 -0.31 -20.19 13.16
C PHE A 114 -1.18 -19.48 12.11
N LEU A 115 -2.48 -19.76 12.07
CA LEU A 115 -3.42 -19.10 11.16
C LEU A 115 -3.47 -17.58 11.42
N CYS A 116 -3.53 -17.16 12.68
CA CYS A 116 -3.47 -15.74 13.04
C CYS A 116 -2.17 -15.08 12.57
N ALA A 117 -1.03 -15.76 12.70
CA ALA A 117 0.25 -15.25 12.21
C ALA A 117 0.25 -15.10 10.68
N CYS A 118 -0.34 -16.04 9.94
CA CYS A 118 -0.42 -15.98 8.48
C CYS A 118 -1.29 -14.82 7.97
N PHE A 119 -2.41 -14.54 8.64
CA PHE A 119 -3.34 -13.48 8.25
C PHE A 119 -2.99 -12.10 8.82
N SER A 120 -2.07 -12.03 9.79
CA SER A 120 -1.59 -10.78 10.42
C SER A 120 -2.72 -9.77 10.70
N PRO A 121 -3.61 -10.04 11.67
CA PRO A 121 -4.83 -9.25 11.90
C PRO A 121 -4.58 -7.80 12.33
N SER A 122 -3.34 -7.43 12.68
CA SER A 122 -2.93 -6.04 12.88
C SER A 122 -2.37 -5.50 11.56
N VAL A 123 -3.11 -4.58 10.94
CA VAL A 123 -2.72 -3.94 9.67
C VAL A 123 -2.09 -2.59 9.98
N ASP A 124 -0.80 -2.44 9.67
CA ASP A 124 -0.08 -1.18 9.85
C ASP A 124 -0.18 -0.31 8.58
N SER A 125 -0.41 0.99 8.76
CA SER A 125 -0.54 1.96 7.66
C SER A 125 0.81 2.50 7.14
N ASP A 126 1.89 2.35 7.89
CA ASP A 126 3.17 3.07 7.66
C ASP A 126 4.29 2.19 7.06
N SER A 127 3.95 1.00 6.58
CA SER A 127 4.96 0.05 6.11
C SER A 127 5.20 0.18 4.61
N LEU A 128 6.48 0.43 4.23
CA LEU A 128 7.00 0.33 2.85
C LEU A 128 6.53 -0.98 2.16
N GLN A 129 6.37 -2.02 2.96
CA GLN A 129 5.81 -3.29 2.57
C GLN A 129 4.51 -3.55 3.33
N GLY A 130 3.38 -3.55 2.63
CA GLY A 130 2.07 -3.59 3.25
C GLY A 130 1.59 -4.99 3.66
N TRP A 131 0.35 -5.02 4.11
CA TRP A 131 -0.29 -6.23 4.61
C TRP A 131 -0.50 -7.28 3.50
N GLU A 132 -0.83 -6.85 2.29
CA GLU A 132 -1.11 -7.75 1.17
C GLU A 132 0.10 -8.62 0.83
N GLU A 133 1.30 -8.04 0.78
CA GLU A 133 2.54 -8.76 0.51
C GLU A 133 2.84 -9.79 1.61
N LYS A 134 2.74 -9.36 2.87
CA LYS A 134 3.01 -10.21 4.05
C LYS A 134 2.07 -11.42 4.10
N VAL A 135 0.76 -11.17 3.94
CA VAL A 135 -0.26 -12.22 3.99
C VAL A 135 -0.18 -13.12 2.77
N ASN A 136 0.04 -12.57 1.56
CA ASN A 136 0.15 -13.40 0.36
C ASN A 136 1.31 -14.41 0.47
N VAL A 137 2.49 -13.97 0.92
CA VAL A 137 3.64 -14.87 1.13
C VAL A 137 3.34 -15.91 2.20
N SER A 138 2.73 -15.49 3.31
CA SER A 138 2.37 -16.39 4.41
C SER A 138 1.34 -17.44 3.99
N LEU A 139 0.35 -17.07 3.19
CA LEU A 139 -0.67 -17.99 2.65
C LEU A 139 -0.07 -18.95 1.62
N ILE A 140 0.82 -18.48 0.74
CA ILE A 140 1.54 -19.36 -0.18
C ILE A 140 2.34 -20.41 0.59
N TYR A 141 3.00 -20.01 1.69
CA TYR A 141 3.72 -20.93 2.56
C TYR A 141 2.76 -21.95 3.21
N LEU A 142 1.66 -21.50 3.81
CA LEU A 142 0.63 -22.34 4.42
C LEU A 142 0.07 -23.37 3.43
N LEU A 143 -0.32 -22.92 2.23
CA LEU A 143 -0.92 -23.76 1.20
C LEU A 143 0.07 -24.82 0.68
N LYS A 144 1.35 -24.48 0.54
CA LYS A 144 2.37 -25.40 0.03
C LYS A 144 2.86 -26.40 1.07
N HIS A 145 3.07 -25.95 2.32
CA HIS A 145 3.76 -26.76 3.33
C HIS A 145 2.83 -27.42 4.35
N CYS A 146 1.62 -26.89 4.57
CA CYS A 146 0.69 -27.44 5.56
C CYS A 146 -0.51 -28.14 4.89
N LEU A 147 -0.99 -27.62 3.76
CA LEU A 147 -2.22 -28.11 3.10
C LEU A 147 -1.97 -28.82 1.76
N GLY A 148 -0.74 -28.74 1.23
CA GLY A 148 -0.36 -29.34 -0.04
C GLY A 148 -0.21 -30.87 0.05
N LYS A 149 -0.73 -31.60 -0.94
CA LYS A 149 -0.45 -33.03 -1.10
C LYS A 149 0.97 -33.22 -1.64
N GLY A 150 1.95 -33.34 -0.75
CA GLY A 150 3.19 -34.09 -1.03
C GLY A 150 4.51 -33.33 -1.00
N ASN A 151 5.48 -34.02 -0.38
CA ASN A 151 6.94 -33.84 -0.32
C ASN A 151 7.50 -32.71 0.55
N HIS A 152 7.89 -33.12 1.76
CA HIS A 152 8.97 -32.55 2.55
C HIS A 152 10.26 -32.49 1.73
N GLU A 153 10.41 -31.47 0.90
CA GLU A 153 11.66 -30.89 0.40
C GLU A 153 11.30 -29.88 -0.68
N THR A 154 10.86 -28.71 -0.27
CA THR A 154 10.89 -27.55 -1.14
C THR A 154 11.61 -26.47 -0.35
N LYS A 155 12.81 -26.10 -0.85
CA LYS A 155 13.53 -24.89 -0.43
C LYS A 155 12.48 -23.80 -0.22
N PHE A 156 12.59 -23.04 0.88
CA PHE A 156 11.81 -21.81 1.05
C PHE A 156 11.67 -21.19 -0.34
N PRO A 157 10.44 -20.98 -0.85
CA PRO A 157 10.30 -20.15 -2.04
C PRO A 157 11.17 -18.95 -1.76
N ASP A 158 12.02 -18.57 -2.71
CA ASP A 158 12.77 -17.33 -2.61
C ASP A 158 11.69 -16.24 -2.56
N ALA A 159 11.18 -16.01 -1.35
CA ALA A 159 9.92 -15.35 -1.08
C ALA A 159 10.28 -13.89 -1.04
N GLN A 160 10.66 -13.41 -2.22
CA GLN A 160 10.92 -12.02 -2.44
C GLN A 160 9.62 -11.32 -2.11
N LEU A 161 9.72 -10.42 -1.13
CA LEU A 161 8.63 -9.55 -0.69
C LEU A 161 8.44 -8.47 -1.75
N ASP A 162 8.18 -8.91 -2.97
CA ASP A 162 8.03 -8.04 -4.11
C ASP A 162 6.69 -7.30 -4.00
N PRO A 163 6.65 -6.01 -4.34
CA PRO A 163 5.42 -5.25 -4.39
C PRO A 163 4.38 -5.96 -5.26
N ILE A 164 3.20 -6.22 -4.69
CA ILE A 164 2.13 -6.87 -5.44
C ILE A 164 1.48 -5.83 -6.35
N LYS A 165 1.37 -6.14 -7.65
CA LYS A 165 0.67 -5.28 -8.63
C LYS A 165 -0.84 -5.48 -8.66
N ASP A 166 -1.31 -6.65 -8.22
CA ASP A 166 -2.72 -7.04 -8.22
C ASP A 166 -3.02 -8.08 -7.14
N ILE A 167 -4.12 -7.86 -6.41
CA ILE A 167 -4.59 -8.74 -5.34
C ILE A 167 -5.45 -9.92 -5.81
N SER A 168 -5.67 -10.11 -7.12
CA SER A 168 -6.42 -11.27 -7.64
C SER A 168 -5.83 -12.61 -7.22
N LYS A 169 -4.49 -12.72 -7.10
CA LYS A 169 -3.84 -13.94 -6.59
C LYS A 169 -4.07 -14.12 -5.10
N LEU A 170 -3.95 -13.03 -4.32
CA LEU A 170 -4.21 -13.04 -2.88
C LEU A 170 -5.65 -13.50 -2.59
N LYS A 171 -6.65 -12.95 -3.29
CA LYS A 171 -8.06 -13.35 -3.16
C LYS A 171 -8.33 -14.81 -3.53
N LYS A 172 -7.45 -15.45 -4.32
CA LYS A 172 -7.54 -16.88 -4.65
C LYS A 172 -6.85 -17.78 -3.63
N HIS A 173 -5.86 -17.25 -2.91
CA HIS A 173 -5.16 -17.97 -1.85
C HIS A 173 -5.94 -17.97 -0.53
N ILE A 174 -6.73 -16.93 -0.28
CA ILE A 174 -7.73 -16.84 0.79
C ILE A 174 -8.94 -17.71 0.41
#